data_AF-A0A502J1I7-F1
#
_entry.id   AF-A0A502J1I7-F1
#
_cell.length_a   1.000
_cell.length_b   1.000
_cell.length_c   1.000
_cell.angle_alpha   90.00
_cell.angle_beta   90.00
_cell.angle_gamma   90.00
#
_symmetry.space_group_name_H-M   'P 1'
#
loop_
_entity.id
_entity.type
_entity.pdbx_description
1 polymer ?
#
loop_
_entity_poly.entity_id
_entity_poly.type
_entity_poly.pdbx_seq_one_letter_code
_entity_poly.pdbx_strand_id
1 'polypeptide(L)'
;MGEHMILLGKRHFLNAQQQNIRVKDWKFCLPAGCRFIATSDGYPGNDHAISLFKKSEKIAQMILRKSNGEFQFIMEAVSSEYAVEVIGLSKTVIFQEK
;
A
#
# COMPACT_ATOMS: atom_id res chain seq x y z
N MET A 1 13.33 8.21 13.04
CA MET A 1 12.16 7.74 12.27
C MET A 1 12.28 6.23 12.13
N GLY A 2 11.30 5.45 12.60
CA GLY A 2 11.35 3.98 12.60
C GLY A 2 10.79 3.39 11.30
N GLU A 3 11.47 2.41 10.72
CA GLU A 3 10.94 1.61 9.62
C GLU A 3 10.02 0.52 10.17
N HIS A 4 8.80 0.40 9.63
CA HIS A 4 7.87 -0.67 10.03
C HIS A 4 7.80 -1.72 8.91
N MET A 5 8.25 -2.95 9.22
CA MET A 5 8.09 -4.11 8.33
C MET A 5 6.75 -4.79 8.61
N ILE A 6 5.89 -4.87 7.60
CA ILE A 6 4.62 -5.60 7.67
C ILE A 6 4.85 -7.03 7.16
N LEU A 7 4.71 -8.01 8.04
CA LEU A 7 4.63 -9.42 7.67
C LEU A 7 3.25 -9.70 7.04
N LEU A 8 3.25 -10.17 5.80
CA LEU A 8 2.06 -10.57 5.03
C LEU A 8 1.26 -11.64 5.79
N GLY A 9 -0.08 -11.52 5.79
CA GLY A 9 -0.99 -12.47 6.46
C GLY A 9 -1.36 -12.11 7.91
N LYS A 10 -0.88 -10.98 8.45
CA LYS A 10 -1.34 -10.44 9.74
C LYS A 10 -1.93 -9.04 9.56
N ARG A 11 -3.00 -8.76 10.30
CA ARG A 11 -3.57 -7.41 10.41
C ARG A 11 -2.64 -6.57 11.29
N HIS A 12 -1.91 -5.62 10.69
CA HIS A 12 -1.05 -4.70 11.44
C HIS A 12 -1.76 -3.35 11.60
N PHE A 13 -1.91 -2.89 12.84
CA PHE A 13 -2.46 -1.58 13.16
C PHE A 13 -1.30 -0.65 13.49
N LEU A 14 -0.80 0.08 12.49
CA LEU A 14 0.19 1.13 12.70
C LEU A 14 -0.54 2.46 12.83
N ASN A 15 -0.28 3.22 13.89
CA ASN A 15 -0.78 4.58 14.07
C ASN A 15 0.43 5.51 14.14
N ALA A 16 0.73 6.23 13.05
CA ALA A 16 1.92 7.07 12.92
C ALA A 16 1.63 8.32 12.08
N GLN A 17 2.34 9.43 12.35
CA GLN A 17 2.15 10.74 11.72
C GLN A 17 2.48 10.75 10.21
N GLN A 18 3.39 9.90 9.78
CA GLN A 18 3.65 9.61 8.36
C GLN A 18 4.17 8.18 8.33
N GLN A 19 3.56 7.31 7.53
CA GLN A 19 3.92 5.88 7.53
C GLN A 19 4.73 5.55 6.29
N ASN A 20 5.96 5.09 6.50
CA ASN A 20 6.76 4.43 5.49
C ASN A 20 6.60 2.92 5.68
N ILE A 21 5.84 2.30 4.80
CA ILE A 21 5.54 0.87 4.86
C ILE A 21 6.25 0.18 3.71
N ARG A 22 6.95 -0.92 3.98
CA ARG A 22 7.46 -1.80 2.93
C ARG A 22 6.57 -3.02 2.75
N VAL A 23 6.16 -3.28 1.52
CA VAL A 23 5.56 -4.54 1.09
C VAL A 23 6.39 -5.11 -0.04
N LYS A 24 7.05 -6.24 0.21
CA LYS A 24 8.08 -6.78 -0.68
C LYS A 24 9.12 -5.68 -0.97
N ASP A 25 9.34 -5.38 -2.25
CA ASP A 25 10.30 -4.37 -2.70
C ASP A 25 9.68 -2.96 -2.84
N TRP A 26 8.38 -2.81 -2.56
CA TRP A 26 7.67 -1.55 -2.71
C TRP A 26 7.62 -0.78 -1.40
N LYS A 27 7.91 0.51 -1.48
CA LYS A 27 7.80 1.46 -0.37
C LYS A 27 6.54 2.31 -0.54
N PHE A 28 5.75 2.43 0.51
CA PHE A 28 4.54 3.23 0.56
C PHE A 28 4.72 4.35 1.58
N CYS A 29 4.58 5.60 1.13
CA CYS A 29 4.62 6.78 1.97
C CYS A 29 3.19 7.28 2.14
N LEU A 30 2.62 7.15 3.35
CA LEU A 30 1.22 7.45 3.63
C LEU A 30 1.08 8.68 4.53
N PRO A 31 0.03 9.48 4.33
CA PRO A 31 -0.28 10.59 5.23
C PRO A 31 -0.74 10.09 6.61
N ALA A 32 -0.72 10.99 7.59
CA ALA A 32 -1.08 10.69 8.97
C ALA A 32 -2.46 10.04 9.09
N GLY A 33 -2.61 9.07 9.98
CA GLY A 33 -3.93 8.51 10.30
C GLY A 33 -4.55 7.63 9.20
N CYS A 34 -3.81 7.32 8.14
CA CYS A 34 -4.18 6.26 7.22
C CYS A 34 -3.85 4.89 7.82
N ARG A 35 -4.72 3.92 7.57
CA ARG A 35 -4.51 2.50 7.88
C ARG A 35 -4.20 1.76 6.58
N PHE A 36 -3.19 0.92 6.64
CA PHE A 36 -2.72 0.12 5.51
C PHE A 36 -2.95 -1.35 5.76
N ILE A 37 -3.58 -2.04 4.81
CA ILE A 37 -3.84 -3.47 4.89
C ILE A 37 -3.33 -4.11 3.61
N ALA A 38 -2.36 -5.02 3.73
CA ALA A 38 -1.94 -5.90 2.64
C ALA A 38 -2.42 -7.32 2.93
N THR A 39 -3.12 -7.91 1.97
CA THR A 39 -3.65 -9.28 2.06
C THR A 39 -3.36 -10.06 0.78
N SER A 40 -3.12 -11.36 0.93
CA SER A 40 -3.10 -12.33 -0.19
C SER A 40 -4.42 -13.11 -0.28
N ASP A 41 -5.29 -13.00 0.72
CA ASP A 41 -6.50 -13.81 0.81
C ASP A 41 -7.50 -13.39 -0.27
N GLY A 42 -8.00 -14.35 -1.04
CA GLY A 42 -8.96 -14.13 -2.12
C GLY A 42 -8.35 -13.68 -3.45
N TYR A 43 -7.01 -13.64 -3.58
CA TYR A 43 -6.32 -13.29 -4.82
C TYR A 43 -5.51 -14.49 -5.37
N PRO A 44 -5.33 -14.60 -6.71
CA PRO A 44 -4.54 -15.67 -7.31
C PRO A 44 -3.13 -15.73 -6.71
N GLY A 45 -2.55 -16.92 -6.58
CA GLY A 45 -1.51 -17.28 -5.59
C GLY A 45 -0.22 -16.45 -5.43
N ASN A 46 -0.02 -15.37 -6.18
CA ASN A 46 1.08 -14.41 -5.95
C ASN A 46 0.65 -12.93 -5.97
N ASP A 47 -0.65 -12.66 -6.08
CA ASP A 47 -1.19 -11.30 -6.06
C ASP A 47 -1.43 -10.88 -4.61
N HIS A 48 -1.02 -9.67 -4.27
CA HIS A 48 -1.28 -9.05 -2.98
C HIS A 48 -2.17 -7.84 -3.18
N ALA A 49 -3.38 -7.88 -2.62
CA ALA A 49 -4.23 -6.71 -2.56
C ALA A 49 -3.80 -5.83 -1.41
N ILE A 50 -3.67 -4.54 -1.71
CA ILE A 50 -3.27 -3.52 -0.78
C ILE A 50 -4.39 -2.49 -0.73
N SER A 51 -5.00 -2.36 0.43
CA SER A 51 -6.08 -1.42 0.69
C SER A 51 -5.63 -0.36 1.69
N LEU A 52 -5.92 0.89 1.36
CA LEU A 52 -5.69 2.05 2.21
C LEU A 52 -7.00 2.56 2.74
N PHE A 53 -7.03 2.90 4.02
CA PHE A 53 -8.21 3.43 4.68
C PHE A 53 -7.87 4.72 5.42
N LYS A 54 -8.80 5.67 5.45
CA LYS A 54 -8.79 6.78 6.39
C LYS A 54 -10.00 6.62 7.30
N LYS A 55 -9.79 6.56 8.62
CA LYS A 55 -10.83 6.11 9.56
C LYS A 55 -11.40 4.78 9.04
N SER A 56 -12.70 4.68 8.77
CA SER A 56 -13.38 3.46 8.28
C SER A 56 -13.58 3.41 6.77
N GLU A 57 -13.19 4.44 6.02
CA GLU A 57 -13.41 4.54 4.59
C GLU A 57 -12.20 4.03 3.81
N LYS A 58 -12.42 3.24 2.76
CA LYS A 58 -11.37 2.79 1.85
C LYS A 58 -11.07 3.91 0.86
N ILE A 59 -9.87 4.47 0.93
CA ILE A 59 -9.43 5.60 0.09
C ILE A 59 -8.61 5.16 -1.12
N ALA A 60 -8.01 3.97 -1.11
CA ALA A 60 -7.33 3.44 -2.29
C ALA A 60 -7.26 1.91 -2.25
N GLN A 61 -7.19 1.31 -3.43
CA GLN A 61 -6.97 -0.12 -3.62
C GLN A 61 -5.98 -0.38 -4.74
N MET A 62 -5.06 -1.30 -4.51
CA MET A 62 -3.96 -1.63 -5.39
C MET A 62 -3.72 -3.13 -5.37
N ILE A 63 -3.18 -3.67 -6.46
CA ILE A 63 -2.73 -5.06 -6.55
C ILE A 63 -1.26 -5.06 -6.88
N LEU A 64 -0.48 -5.75 -6.04
CA LEU A 64 0.89 -6.11 -6.35
C LEU A 64 0.88 -7.54 -6.88
N ARG A 65 1.00 -7.67 -8.20
CA ARG A 65 1.02 -8.95 -8.91
C ARG A 65 2.44 -9.40 -9.16
N LYS A 66 2.75 -10.67 -8.90
CA LYS A 66 4.01 -11.26 -9.39
C LYS A 66 3.75 -12.00 -10.69
N SER A 67 4.34 -11.51 -11.78
CA SER A 67 4.25 -12.12 -13.11
C SER A 67 5.64 -12.31 -13.69
N ASN A 68 5.97 -13.52 -14.17
CA ASN A 68 7.25 -13.85 -14.78
C ASN A 68 8.50 -13.46 -13.96
N GLY A 69 8.41 -13.52 -12.63
CA GLY A 69 9.51 -13.14 -11.74
C GLY A 69 9.58 -11.65 -11.41
N GLU A 70 8.81 -10.81 -12.10
CA GLU A 70 8.71 -9.38 -11.85
C GLU A 70 7.46 -9.02 -11.04
N PHE A 71 7.53 -7.91 -10.31
CA PHE A 71 6.39 -7.36 -9.59
C PHE A 71 5.75 -6.24 -10.40
N GLN A 72 4.50 -6.44 -10.80
CA GLN A 72 3.64 -5.45 -11.40
C GLN A 72 2.80 -4.79 -10.32
N PHE A 73 2.73 -3.46 -10.37
CA PHE A 73 1.89 -2.68 -9.48
C PHE A 73 0.70 -2.13 -10.28
N ILE A 74 -0.50 -2.47 -9.85
CA ILE A 74 -1.75 -2.08 -10.49
C ILE A 74 -2.53 -1.22 -9.49
N MET A 75 -2.91 -0.02 -9.89
CA MET A 75 -3.77 0.86 -9.10
C MET A 75 -5.22 0.65 -9.58
N GLU A 76 -6.09 0.15 -8.69
CA GLU A 76 -7.48 -0.14 -9.05
C GLU A 76 -8.40 1.04 -8.77
N ALA A 77 -8.22 1.70 -7.62
CA ALA A 77 -9.07 2.81 -7.19
C ALA A 77 -8.32 3.75 -6.27
N VAL A 78 -8.64 5.05 -6.35
CA VAL A 78 -8.15 6.10 -5.47
C VAL A 78 -9.27 7.14 -5.26
N SER A 79 -9.48 7.56 -4.03
CA SER A 79 -10.40 8.65 -3.66
C SER A 79 -9.95 9.96 -4.31
N SER A 80 -10.91 10.77 -4.73
CA SER A 80 -10.65 12.07 -5.37
C SER A 80 -9.95 13.06 -4.46
N GLU A 81 -9.99 12.86 -3.14
CA GLU A 81 -9.35 13.70 -2.12
C GLU A 81 -7.84 13.47 -2.01
N TYR A 82 -7.31 12.44 -2.67
CA TYR A 82 -5.90 12.06 -2.57
C TYR A 82 -5.20 12.18 -3.92
N ALA A 83 -3.98 12.69 -3.90
CA ALA A 83 -3.02 12.60 -4.98
C ALA A 83 -2.10 11.40 -4.73
N VAL A 84 -1.75 10.71 -5.82
CA VAL A 84 -0.87 9.54 -5.78
C VAL A 84 0.25 9.71 -6.77
N GLU A 85 1.48 9.55 -6.30
CA GLU A 85 2.67 9.55 -7.11
C GLU A 85 3.32 8.17 -7.08
N VAL A 86 3.64 7.62 -8.26
CA VAL A 86 4.29 6.32 -8.41
C VAL A 86 5.66 6.52 -9.05
N ILE A 87 6.71 6.29 -8.26
CA ILE A 87 8.10 6.39 -8.69
C ILE A 87 8.61 4.97 -8.96
N GLY A 88 8.51 4.54 -10.23
CA GLY A 88 8.78 3.15 -10.63
C GLY A 88 10.22 2.69 -10.36
N LEU A 89 11.22 3.55 -10.62
CA LEU A 89 12.65 3.22 -10.42
C LEU A 89 12.97 2.85 -8.98
N SER A 90 12.41 3.59 -8.02
CA SER A 90 12.61 3.36 -6.58
C SER A 90 11.50 2.51 -5.96
N LYS A 91 10.57 1.96 -6.77
CA LYS A 91 9.38 1.22 -6.34
C LYS A 91 8.66 1.94 -5.18
N THR A 92 8.53 3.26 -5.28
CA THR A 92 7.96 4.10 -4.22
C THR A 92 6.60 4.62 -4.62
N VAL A 93 5.62 4.50 -3.74
CA VAL A 93 4.27 5.06 -3.90
C VAL A 93 4.04 6.08 -2.81
N ILE A 94 3.70 7.30 -3.19
CA ILE A 94 3.47 8.40 -2.26
C ILE A 94 2.01 8.80 -2.35
N PHE A 95 1.34 8.82 -1.19
CA PHE A 95 -0.03 9.29 -1.03
C PHE A 95 0.00 10.64 -0.33
N GLN A 96 -0.74 11.60 -0.88
CA GLN A 96 -0.87 12.95 -0.33
C GLN A 96 -2.35 13.34 -0.34
N GLU A 97 -2.80 14.00 0.72
CA GLU A 97 -4.10 14.68 0.71
C GLU A 97 -3.99 15.91 -0.20
N LYS A 98 -5.05 16.19 -0.97
CA LYS A 98 -5.12 17.38 -1.83
C LYS A 98 -5.44 18.65 -1.05
#